data_AF-A0A7L5Y3I2-F1
#
_entry.id   AF-A0A7L5Y3I2-F1
#
_cell.length_a   1.000
_cell.length_b   1.000
_cell.length_c   1.000
_cell.angle_alpha   90.00
_cell.angle_beta   90.00
_cell.angle_gamma   90.00
#
_symmetry.space_group_name_H-M   'P 1'
#
loop_
_entity.id
_entity.type
_entity.pdbx_description
1 polymer ?
#
loop_
_entity_poly.entity_id
_entity_poly.type
_entity_poly.pdbx_seq_one_letter_code
_entity_poly.pdbx_strand_id
1 'polypeptide(L)'
;MLSDAGFNAAAGHVLLAMITSADNPPWPLDCAVHDLAAAGLPAPSVVRMKLFTLDARLLRGVLGALAPADAARVHGALQHMLPRPPSS
;
A
#
# COMPACT_ATOMS: atom_id res chain seq x y z
N MET A 1 -3.13 -4.57 4.67
CA MET A 1 -2.15 -3.63 5.25
C MET A 1 -0.77 -4.03 4.76
N LEU A 2 0.22 -3.12 4.77
CA LEU A 2 1.58 -3.47 4.34
C LEU A 2 2.36 -4.21 5.43
N SER A 3 2.13 -3.86 6.69
CA SER A 3 2.66 -4.60 7.85
C SER A 3 1.73 -5.74 8.27
N ASP A 4 2.32 -6.76 8.89
CA ASP A 4 1.60 -7.90 9.44
C ASP A 4 0.89 -7.54 10.76
N ALA A 5 -0.08 -8.37 11.15
CA ALA A 5 -0.91 -8.13 12.33
C ALA A 5 -0.13 -8.17 13.66
N GLY A 6 0.91 -9.01 13.77
CA GLY A 6 1.77 -9.10 14.94
C GLY A 6 2.59 -7.84 15.15
N PHE A 7 3.22 -7.31 14.09
CA PHE A 7 3.86 -5.99 14.14
C PHE A 7 2.87 -4.90 14.57
N ASN A 8 1.68 -4.88 13.96
CA ASN A 8 0.66 -3.86 14.27
C ASN A 8 0.25 -3.87 15.73
N ALA A 9 0.02 -5.07 16.30
CA ALA A 9 -0.39 -5.24 17.68
C ALA A 9 0.72 -4.85 18.67
N ALA A 10 1.97 -5.23 18.38
CA ALA A 10 3.11 -4.94 19.24
C ALA A 10 3.48 -3.45 19.23
N ALA A 11 3.42 -2.80 18.06
CA ALA A 11 3.81 -1.40 17.91
C ALA A 11 2.68 -0.41 18.23
N GLY A 12 1.40 -0.82 18.14
CA GLY A 12 0.26 0.09 18.14
C GLY A 12 0.17 0.97 16.88
N HIS A 13 1.02 0.70 15.89
CA HIS A 13 1.14 1.43 14.63
C HIS A 13 1.06 0.49 13.44
N VAL A 14 0.56 1.00 12.32
CA VAL A 14 0.51 0.29 11.04
C VAL A 14 1.46 0.92 10.03
N LEU A 15 2.10 0.11 9.19
CA LEU A 15 2.84 0.57 8.01
C LEU A 15 1.87 0.69 6.83
N LEU A 16 1.86 1.84 6.19
CA LEU A 16 0.95 2.20 5.11
C LEU A 16 1.70 2.79 3.92
N ALA A 17 1.05 2.75 2.76
CA ALA A 17 1.38 3.51 1.56
C ALA A 17 0.21 4.45 1.23
N MET A 18 0.51 5.52 0.50
CA MET A 18 -0.50 6.48 0.07
C MET A 18 -1.30 5.92 -1.11
N ILE A 19 -2.61 6.16 -1.14
CA ILE A 19 -3.44 6.05 -2.35
C ILE A 19 -3.70 7.46 -2.87
N THR A 20 -3.52 7.69 -4.16
CA THR A 20 -3.71 9.01 -4.78
C THR A 20 -4.26 8.90 -6.20
N SER A 21 -4.72 10.00 -6.78
CA SER A 21 -5.22 10.02 -8.16
C SER A 21 -4.14 9.59 -9.15
N ALA A 22 -4.52 8.81 -10.16
CA ALA A 22 -3.64 8.44 -11.25
C ALA A 22 -3.21 9.63 -12.13
N ASP A 23 -3.93 10.76 -12.05
CA ASP A 23 -3.61 11.99 -12.80
C ASP A 23 -2.47 12.81 -12.17
N ASN A 24 -2.07 12.46 -10.95
CA ASN A 24 -0.94 13.12 -10.30
C ASN A 24 0.37 12.77 -11.01
N PRO A 25 1.38 13.66 -10.99
CA PRO A 25 2.69 13.36 -11.54
C PRO A 25 3.24 12.02 -11.01
N PRO A 26 3.84 11.18 -11.88
CA PRO A 26 4.33 9.86 -11.49
C PRO A 26 5.32 9.93 -10.33
N TRP A 27 5.24 8.94 -9.44
CA TRP A 27 6.21 8.71 -8.38
C TRP A 27 6.89 7.35 -8.58
N PRO A 28 8.16 7.19 -8.19
CA PRO A 28 8.84 5.91 -8.27
C PRO A 28 8.02 4.78 -7.64
N LEU A 29 7.82 3.69 -8.39
CA LEU A 29 7.09 2.51 -7.95
C LEU A 29 5.59 2.74 -7.68
N ASP A 30 4.97 3.76 -8.31
CA ASP A 30 3.51 3.87 -8.36
C ASP A 30 2.89 2.61 -8.99
N CYS A 31 1.88 2.06 -8.31
CA CYS A 31 1.15 0.86 -8.75
C CYS A 31 -0.30 1.25 -9.07
N ALA A 32 -0.70 1.15 -10.33
CA ALA A 32 -2.10 1.36 -10.73
C ALA A 32 -3.03 0.35 -10.03
N VAL A 33 -4.14 0.84 -9.49
CA VAL A 33 -5.24 0.02 -8.98
C VAL A 33 -6.20 -0.23 -10.14
N HIS A 34 -6.36 -1.49 -10.54
CA HIS A 34 -7.17 -1.85 -11.71
C HIS A 34 -8.60 -2.20 -11.30
N ASP A 35 -8.77 -2.91 -10.18
CA ASP A 35 -10.11 -3.20 -9.64
C ASP A 35 -10.53 -2.12 -8.64
N LEU A 36 -10.98 -0.99 -9.18
CA LEU A 36 -11.42 0.15 -8.38
C LEU A 36 -12.66 -0.17 -7.52
N ALA A 37 -13.53 -1.05 -8.01
CA ALA A 37 -14.74 -1.45 -7.31
C ALA A 37 -14.40 -2.25 -6.04
N ALA A 38 -13.52 -3.27 -6.15
CA ALA A 38 -13.05 -4.02 -4.99
C ALA A 38 -12.29 -3.11 -4.00
N ALA A 39 -11.50 -2.17 -4.52
CA ALA A 39 -10.73 -1.23 -3.71
C ALA A 39 -11.59 -0.13 -3.05
N GLY A 40 -12.88 0.00 -3.42
CA GLY A 40 -13.77 1.05 -2.92
C GLY A 40 -13.38 2.46 -3.39
N LEU A 41 -12.73 2.56 -4.56
CA LEU A 41 -12.21 3.82 -5.09
C LEU A 41 -13.13 4.34 -6.21
N PRO A 42 -13.55 5.62 -6.17
CA PRO A 42 -14.51 6.15 -7.13
C PRO A 42 -13.90 6.58 -8.47
N ALA A 43 -12.56 6.61 -8.58
CA ALA A 43 -11.85 7.11 -9.75
C ALA A 43 -10.47 6.42 -9.91
N PRO A 44 -9.87 6.47 -11.12
CA PRO A 44 -8.53 5.93 -11.36
C PRO A 44 -7.51 6.41 -10.32
N SER A 45 -6.86 5.44 -9.69
CA SER A 45 -5.99 5.68 -8.54
C SER A 45 -4.74 4.80 -8.59
N VAL A 46 -3.69 5.26 -7.92
CA VAL A 46 -2.44 4.51 -7.74
C VAL A 46 -2.15 4.32 -6.25
N VAL A 47 -1.57 3.18 -5.90
CA VAL A 47 -0.86 3.00 -4.63
C VAL A 47 0.57 3.50 -4.84
N ARG A 48 0.96 4.50 -4.07
CA ARG A 48 2.26 5.18 -4.16
C ARG A 48 3.20 4.66 -3.10
N MET A 49 4.42 4.24 -3.48
CA MET A 49 5.49 3.85 -2.56
C MET A 49 6.10 5.05 -1.83
N LYS A 50 5.25 5.72 -1.04
CA LYS A 50 5.57 6.75 -0.06
C LYS A 50 5.10 6.19 1.27
N LEU A 51 5.98 5.43 1.92
CA LEU A 51 5.64 4.69 3.13
C LEU A 51 5.62 5.60 4.36
N PHE A 52 4.72 5.31 5.28
CA PHE A 52 4.63 5.97 6.56
C PHE A 52 4.00 5.05 7.60
N THR A 53 4.23 5.34 8.88
CA THR A 53 3.52 4.70 9.98
C THR A 53 2.39 5.58 10.47
N LEU A 54 1.30 4.97 10.92
CA LEU A 54 0.17 5.67 11.53
C LEU A 54 -0.27 4.93 12.79
N ASP A 55 -0.63 5.67 13.84
CA ASP A 55 -1.27 5.08 15.03
C ASP A 55 -2.56 4.37 14.61
N ALA A 56 -2.71 3.10 15.03
CA ALA A 56 -3.84 2.28 14.63
C ALA A 56 -5.20 2.90 15.02
N ARG A 57 -5.23 3.74 16.07
CA ARG A 57 -6.44 4.45 16.53
C ARG A 57 -6.90 5.55 15.57
N LEU A 58 -6.02 6.02 14.67
CA LEU A 58 -6.36 7.01 13.66
C LEU A 58 -7.03 6.40 12.42
N LEU A 59 -7.06 5.08 12.30
CA LEU A 59 -7.80 4.39 11.24
C LEU A 59 -9.30 4.46 11.53
N ARG A 60 -10.03 5.15 10.66
CA ARG A 60 -11.48 5.37 10.81
C ARG A 60 -12.34 4.25 10.24
N GLY A 61 -11.75 3.36 9.45
CA GLY A 61 -12.47 2.26 8.80
C GLY A 61 -11.75 1.75 7.56
N VAL A 62 -12.42 0.84 6.86
CA VAL A 62 -11.94 0.22 5.62
C VAL A 62 -12.91 0.58 4.50
N LEU A 63 -12.39 1.10 3.38
CA LEU A 63 -13.18 1.44 2.19
C LEU A 63 -13.37 0.26 1.24
N GLY A 64 -12.40 -0.65 1.22
CA GLY A 64 -12.35 -1.81 0.33
C GLY A 64 -11.03 -2.55 0.49
N ALA A 65 -10.73 -3.45 -0.43
CA ALA A 65 -9.50 -4.22 -0.47
C ALA A 65 -8.94 -4.28 -1.89
N LEU A 66 -7.61 -4.27 -2.02
CA LEU A 66 -6.98 -4.51 -3.32
C LEU A 66 -7.30 -5.93 -3.79
N ALA A 67 -7.70 -6.07 -5.05
CA ALA A 67 -7.80 -7.36 -5.70
C ALA A 67 -6.44 -8.10 -5.67
N PRO A 68 -6.42 -9.46 -5.73
CA PRO A 68 -5.18 -10.22 -5.59
C PRO A 68 -4.05 -9.79 -6.54
N ALA A 69 -4.38 -9.49 -7.80
CA ALA A 69 -3.40 -9.02 -8.78
C ALA A 69 -2.81 -7.65 -8.42
N ASP A 70 -3.65 -6.74 -7.90
CA ASP A 70 -3.25 -5.41 -7.47
C ASP A 70 -2.36 -5.48 -6.22
N ALA A 71 -2.76 -6.31 -5.25
CA ALA A 71 -1.98 -6.59 -4.05
C ALA A 71 -0.60 -7.20 -4.39
N ALA A 72 -0.54 -8.12 -5.36
CA ALA A 72 0.71 -8.72 -5.80
C ALA A 72 1.67 -7.69 -6.42
N ARG A 73 1.16 -6.75 -7.23
CA ARG A 73 1.99 -5.66 -7.78
C ARG A 73 2.52 -4.73 -6.70
N VAL A 74 1.68 -4.36 -5.74
CA VAL A 74 2.09 -3.55 -4.58
C VAL A 74 3.16 -4.27 -3.76
N HIS A 75 3.03 -5.58 -3.55
CA HIS A 75 4.04 -6.36 -2.85
C HIS A 75 5.36 -6.41 -3.62
N GLY A 76 5.32 -6.62 -4.94
CA GLY A 76 6.50 -6.59 -5.79
C GLY A 76 7.21 -5.22 -5.79
N ALA A 77 6.44 -4.13 -5.79
CA ALA A 77 6.99 -2.78 -5.65
C ALA A 77 7.66 -2.57 -4.29
N LEU A 78 7.05 -3.03 -3.20
CA LEU A 78 7.65 -2.97 -1.87
C LEU A 78 8.97 -3.74 -1.79
N GLN A 79 9.02 -4.95 -2.39
CA GLN A 79 10.25 -5.74 -2.48
C GLN A 79 11.33 -5.04 -3.31
N HIS A 80 10.96 -4.33 -4.38
CA HIS A 80 11.90 -3.59 -5.22
C HIS A 80 12.44 -2.33 -4.53
N MET A 81 11.64 -1.72 -3.63
CA MET A 81 12.04 -0.54 -2.86
C MET A 81 13.13 -0.87 -1.82
N LEU A 82 13.12 -2.09 -1.30
CA LEU A 82 14.08 -2.54 -0.30
C LEU A 82 15.34 -3.09 -0.98
N PRO A 83 16.54 -2.82 -0.44
CA PRO A 83 17.75 -3.45 -0.95
C PRO A 83 17.64 -4.97 -0.78
N ARG A 84 18.08 -5.72 -1.79
CA ARG A 84 18.21 -7.18 -1.62
C ARG A 84 19.26 -7.46 -0.55
N PRO A 85 19.00 -8.41 0.37
CA PRO A 85 20.05 -8.87 1.26
C PRO A 85 21.19 -9.45 0.42
N PRO A 86 22.46 -9.31 0.88
CA PRO A 86 23.60 -9.86 0.16
C PRO A 86 23.41 -11.37 -0.04
N SER A 87 23.69 -11.85 -1.25
CA SER A 87 23.79 -13.28 -1.52
C SER A 87 24.92 -13.85 -0.67
N SER A 88 24.60 -14.79 0.22
CA SER A 88 25.61 -15.54 0.99
C SER A 88 26.42 -16.44 0.07
#